data_AF-A0A0P7TA52-F1
#
_entry.id   AF-A0A0P7TA52-F1
#
_cell.length_a   1.000
_cell.length_b   1.000
_cell.length_c   1.000
_cell.angle_alpha   90.00
_cell.angle_beta   90.00
_cell.angle_gamma   90.00
#
_symmetry.space_group_name_H-M   'P 1'
#
loop_
_entity.id
_entity.type
_entity.pdbx_description
1 polymer ?
#
loop_
_entity_poly.entity_id
_entity_poly.type
_entity_poly.pdbx_seq_one_letter_code
_entity_poly.pdbx_strand_id
1 'polypeptide(L)'
;MPSSRTRLRPWLEQKIESKSIPGLTWVDKGNKMFAIPWKHAARHGWEMDTDARIFMQWAVHTGKFKPGVTEPDPKTWKANFRSALNSLPDIKQVKDKSINKGSQAIRVYRMLEEVPKKKGLSVHHFGDEGEAVECSTTVEVIADSTNEFYGLFQVSPIHTTGADLFVAGR
;
A
#
# COMPACT_ATOMS: atom_id res chain seq x y z
N MET A 1 -26.20 3.30 -10.25
CA MET A 1 -25.25 2.71 -11.23
C MET A 1 -23.93 2.48 -10.51
N PRO A 2 -23.44 1.23 -10.35
CA PRO A 2 -22.07 1.03 -9.86
C PRO A 2 -21.11 1.54 -10.94
N SER A 3 -20.40 2.62 -10.65
CA SER A 3 -19.31 3.10 -11.50
C SER A 3 -18.26 1.98 -11.59
N SER A 4 -18.06 1.42 -12.78
CA SER A 4 -17.05 0.41 -13.07
C SER A 4 -15.64 0.99 -12.85
N ARG A 5 -15.19 0.98 -11.60
CA ARG A 5 -13.89 1.53 -11.23
C ARG A 5 -12.78 0.67 -11.83
N THR A 6 -11.94 1.29 -12.65
CA THR A 6 -10.75 0.65 -13.23
C THR A 6 -9.82 0.14 -12.12
N ARG A 7 -9.28 -1.07 -12.29
CA ARG A 7 -8.31 -1.69 -11.36
C ARG A 7 -6.98 -0.91 -11.35
N LEU A 8 -6.16 -1.13 -10.32
CA LEU A 8 -4.92 -0.36 -10.11
C LEU A 8 -3.93 -0.46 -11.28
N ARG A 9 -3.71 -1.65 -11.84
CA ARG A 9 -2.77 -1.83 -12.97
C ARG A 9 -3.12 -0.97 -14.20
N PRO A 10 -4.32 -1.11 -14.81
CA PRO A 10 -4.68 -0.30 -15.98
C PRO A 10 -4.76 1.20 -15.64
N TRP A 11 -5.14 1.55 -14.41
CA TRP A 11 -5.08 2.93 -13.93
C TRP A 11 -3.66 3.48 -13.89
N LEU A 12 -2.69 2.71 -13.39
CA LEU A 12 -1.28 3.09 -13.36
C LEU A 12 -0.72 3.28 -14.76
N GLU A 13 -0.98 2.35 -15.67
CA GLU A 13 -0.49 2.43 -17.06
C GLU A 13 -0.97 3.72 -17.73
N GLN A 14 -2.25 4.07 -17.57
CA GLN A 14 -2.81 5.33 -18.06
C GLN A 14 -2.13 6.55 -17.42
N LYS A 15 -1.89 6.53 -16.11
CA LYS A 15 -1.27 7.64 -15.39
C LYS A 15 0.19 7.85 -15.77
N ILE A 16 0.95 6.78 -15.96
CA ILE A 16 2.34 6.83 -16.42
C ILE A 16 2.38 7.37 -17.86
N GLU A 17 1.51 6.87 -18.75
CA GLU A 17 1.49 7.30 -20.16
C GLU A 17 1.08 8.77 -20.31
N SER A 18 0.11 9.23 -19.52
CA SER A 18 -0.30 10.64 -19.51
C SER A 18 0.74 11.60 -18.95
N LYS A 19 1.78 11.11 -18.26
CA LYS A 19 2.81 11.90 -17.57
C LYS A 19 2.24 13.02 -16.69
N SER A 20 1.03 12.81 -16.18
CA SER A 20 0.26 13.81 -15.42
C SER A 20 0.68 13.94 -13.96
N ILE A 21 1.57 13.07 -13.49
CA ILE A 21 2.03 13.00 -12.12
C ILE A 21 3.56 13.15 -12.11
N PRO A 22 4.12 14.11 -11.37
CA PRO A 22 5.56 14.33 -11.32
C PRO A 22 6.27 13.09 -10.75
N GLY A 23 7.35 12.68 -11.42
CA GLY A 23 8.19 11.54 -11.02
C GLY A 23 7.59 10.15 -11.29
N LEU A 24 6.32 10.05 -11.70
CA LEU A 24 5.74 8.81 -12.20
C LEU A 24 6.07 8.65 -13.69
N THR A 25 7.10 7.87 -14.00
CA THR A 25 7.60 7.72 -15.38
C THR A 25 7.98 6.29 -15.71
N TRP A 26 7.94 5.96 -17.01
CA TRP A 26 8.62 4.78 -17.54
C TRP A 26 10.13 4.93 -17.33
N VAL A 27 10.74 3.91 -16.73
CA VAL A 27 12.20 3.71 -16.69
C VAL A 27 12.63 2.92 -17.92
N ASP A 28 11.83 1.93 -18.29
CA ASP A 28 12.00 1.13 -19.51
C ASP A 28 10.61 0.74 -20.01
N LYS A 29 10.18 1.36 -21.11
CA LYS A 29 8.85 1.12 -21.70
C LYS A 29 8.75 -0.27 -22.33
N GLY A 30 9.84 -0.80 -22.88
CA GLY A 30 9.86 -2.13 -23.51
C GLY A 30 9.63 -3.23 -22.49
N ASN A 31 10.24 -3.11 -21.31
CA ASN A 31 10.06 -4.06 -20.21
C ASN A 31 8.89 -3.71 -19.26
N LYS A 32 8.08 -2.69 -19.58
CA LYS A 32 7.03 -2.13 -18.72
C LYS A 32 7.51 -1.83 -17.29
N MET A 33 8.68 -1.22 -17.17
CA MET A 33 9.26 -0.81 -15.90
C MET A 33 9.03 0.68 -15.65
N PHE A 34 8.54 1.01 -14.47
CA PHE A 34 8.20 2.38 -14.09
C PHE A 34 8.69 2.72 -12.69
N ALA A 35 8.95 4.00 -12.43
CA ALA A 35 9.38 4.51 -11.15
C ALA A 35 8.25 5.28 -10.47
N ILE A 36 8.20 5.18 -9.14
CA ILE A 36 7.29 5.95 -8.28
C ILE A 36 8.12 6.69 -7.23
N PRO A 37 7.94 8.02 -7.06
CA PRO A 37 8.54 8.77 -5.97
C PRO A 37 8.13 8.19 -4.62
N TRP A 38 9.10 7.96 -3.74
CA TRP A 38 8.87 7.31 -2.45
C TRP A 38 9.46 8.06 -1.26
N LYS A 39 9.69 9.37 -1.41
CA LYS A 39 10.20 10.25 -0.37
C LYS A 39 9.41 10.09 0.94
N HIS A 40 10.13 10.10 2.05
CA HIS A 40 9.55 9.94 3.38
C HIS A 40 8.99 11.29 3.87
N ALA A 41 7.77 11.28 4.43
CA ALA A 41 7.07 12.51 4.82
C ALA A 41 7.84 13.37 5.86
N ALA A 42 8.58 12.71 6.75
CA ALA A 42 9.44 13.39 7.73
C ALA A 42 10.74 13.99 7.15
N ARG A 43 10.97 13.96 5.83
CA ARG A 43 12.16 14.55 5.20
C ARG A 43 11.91 16.02 4.86
N HIS A 44 12.96 16.84 4.98
CA HIS A 44 12.91 18.24 4.60
C HIS A 44 12.48 18.43 3.13
N GLY A 45 11.63 19.42 2.88
CA GLY A 45 11.06 19.72 1.58
C GLY A 45 10.16 18.62 1.02
N TRP A 46 9.57 17.77 1.86
CA TRP A 46 8.50 16.88 1.43
C TRP A 46 7.23 17.72 1.22
N GLU A 47 6.59 17.55 0.07
CA GLU A 47 5.41 18.32 -0.31
C GLU A 47 4.26 17.41 -0.74
N MET A 48 3.05 17.72 -0.27
CA MET A 48 1.87 16.91 -0.57
C MET A 48 1.55 16.89 -2.07
N ASP A 49 1.65 18.03 -2.75
CA ASP A 49 1.24 18.16 -4.15
C ASP A 49 2.19 17.48 -5.14
N THR A 50 3.43 17.19 -4.73
CA THR A 50 4.43 16.51 -5.55
C THR A 50 4.65 15.08 -5.06
N ASP A 51 5.04 14.90 -3.80
CA ASP A 51 5.42 13.61 -3.23
C ASP A 51 4.22 12.71 -2.88
N ALA A 52 3.04 13.29 -2.60
CA ALA A 52 1.83 12.52 -2.30
C ALA A 52 0.85 12.42 -3.48
N ARG A 53 1.14 13.07 -4.61
CA ARG A 53 0.20 13.25 -5.71
C ARG A 53 -0.38 11.95 -6.24
N ILE A 54 0.45 10.94 -6.46
CA ILE A 54 0.01 9.62 -6.95
C ILE A 54 -0.91 8.92 -5.95
N PHE A 55 -0.55 8.97 -4.66
CA PHE A 55 -1.33 8.33 -3.60
C PHE A 55 -2.69 9.01 -3.44
N MET A 56 -2.70 10.35 -3.49
CA MET A 56 -3.91 11.14 -3.47
C MET A 56 -4.81 10.83 -4.67
N GLN A 57 -4.29 10.84 -5.91
CA GLN A 57 -5.11 10.54 -7.09
C GLN A 57 -5.70 9.13 -7.04
N TRP A 58 -4.98 8.15 -6.49
CA TRP A 58 -5.52 6.81 -6.27
C TRP A 58 -6.62 6.79 -5.21
N ALA A 59 -6.45 7.54 -4.11
CA ALA A 59 -7.47 7.68 -3.08
C ALA A 59 -8.76 8.32 -3.62
N VAL A 60 -8.63 9.33 -4.49
CA VAL A 60 -9.75 9.94 -5.22
C VAL A 60 -10.40 8.91 -6.15
N HIS A 61 -9.61 8.21 -6.97
CA HIS A 61 -10.11 7.19 -7.90
C HIS A 61 -10.88 6.06 -7.18
N THR A 62 -10.41 5.66 -6.01
CA THR A 62 -11.06 4.65 -5.16
C THR A 62 -12.21 5.21 -4.32
N GLY A 63 -12.46 6.51 -4.37
CA GLY A 63 -13.48 7.20 -3.57
C GLY A 63 -13.19 7.20 -2.07
N LYS A 64 -11.98 6.82 -1.66
CA LYS A 64 -11.52 6.84 -0.26
C LYS A 64 -11.18 8.25 0.22
N PHE A 65 -10.91 9.15 -0.72
CA PHE A 65 -10.72 10.57 -0.47
C PHE A 65 -11.61 11.37 -1.41
N LYS A 66 -12.32 12.37 -0.86
CA LYS A 66 -13.13 13.32 -1.62
C LYS A 66 -12.65 14.73 -1.28
N PRO A 67 -12.00 15.43 -2.22
CA PRO A 67 -11.53 16.80 -1.98
C PRO A 67 -12.68 17.70 -1.50
N GLY A 68 -12.43 18.48 -0.44
CA GLY A 68 -13.43 19.39 0.15
C GLY A 68 -14.50 18.72 1.02
N VAL A 69 -14.55 17.39 1.10
CA VAL A 69 -15.50 16.64 1.94
C VAL A 69 -14.78 15.85 3.03
N THR A 70 -13.68 15.19 2.66
CA THR A 70 -12.85 14.41 3.59
C THR A 70 -11.55 15.18 3.84
N GLU A 71 -11.03 15.10 5.06
CA GLU A 71 -9.73 15.69 5.38
C GLU A 71 -8.58 14.96 4.65
N PRO A 72 -7.56 15.69 4.17
CA PRO A 72 -6.37 15.10 3.58
C PRO A 72 -5.58 14.22 4.57
N ASP A 73 -5.37 12.95 4.23
CA ASP A 73 -4.47 12.05 4.99
C ASP A 73 -3.48 11.32 4.05
N PRO A 74 -2.35 11.97 3.72
CA PRO A 74 -1.32 11.40 2.86
C PRO A 74 -0.72 10.09 3.38
N LYS A 75 -0.69 9.88 4.71
CA LYS A 75 -0.15 8.67 5.34
C LYS A 75 -1.04 7.48 5.00
N THR A 76 -2.35 7.63 5.17
CA THR A 76 -3.33 6.60 4.83
C THR A 76 -3.36 6.31 3.34
N TRP A 77 -3.29 7.33 2.48
CA TRP A 77 -3.26 7.11 1.03
C TRP A 77 -2.04 6.30 0.59
N LYS A 78 -0.85 6.64 1.10
CA LYS A 78 0.39 5.92 0.80
C LYS A 78 0.35 4.47 1.26
N ALA A 79 -0.17 4.22 2.47
CA ALA A 79 -0.32 2.86 3.00
C ALA A 79 -1.27 2.00 2.16
N ASN A 80 -2.44 2.55 1.82
CA ASN A 80 -3.44 1.86 0.98
C ASN A 80 -2.91 1.57 -0.43
N PHE A 81 -2.22 2.55 -1.03
CA PHE A 81 -1.62 2.38 -2.35
C PHE A 81 -0.55 1.29 -2.36
N ARG A 82 0.34 1.27 -1.36
CA ARG A 82 1.34 0.21 -1.19
C ARG A 82 0.70 -1.17 -1.04
N SER A 83 -0.35 -1.28 -0.24
CA SER A 83 -1.09 -2.53 -0.06
C SER A 83 -1.69 -3.01 -1.39
N ALA A 84 -2.33 -2.10 -2.15
CA ALA A 84 -2.89 -2.44 -3.45
C ALA A 84 -1.81 -2.91 -4.44
N LEU A 85 -0.65 -2.25 -4.51
CA LEU A 85 0.49 -2.72 -5.33
C LEU A 85 0.96 -4.11 -4.91
N ASN A 86 1.12 -4.37 -3.62
CA ASN A 86 1.58 -5.66 -3.11
C ASN A 86 0.59 -6.80 -3.36
N SER A 87 -0.69 -6.47 -3.57
CA SER A 87 -1.74 -7.47 -3.87
C SER A 87 -1.78 -7.90 -5.34
N LEU A 88 -1.08 -7.19 -6.22
CA LEU A 88 -1.08 -7.46 -7.66
C LEU A 88 -0.01 -8.51 -8.00
N PRO A 89 -0.39 -9.72 -8.47
CA PRO A 89 0.58 -10.77 -8.81
C PRO A 89 1.40 -10.44 -10.08
N ASP A 90 0.87 -9.52 -10.88
CA ASP A 90 1.39 -9.06 -12.17
C ASP A 90 2.18 -7.75 -12.06
N ILE A 91 2.40 -7.22 -10.86
CA ILE A 91 3.32 -6.10 -10.62
C ILE A 91 4.35 -6.53 -9.58
N LYS A 92 5.64 -6.48 -9.94
CA LYS A 92 6.74 -6.83 -9.03
C LYS A 92 7.68 -5.65 -8.83
N GLN A 93 8.13 -5.44 -7.59
CA GLN A 93 9.15 -4.44 -7.28
C GLN A 93 10.53 -4.93 -7.73
N VAL A 94 11.26 -4.08 -8.45
CA VAL A 94 12.63 -4.29 -8.91
C VAL A 94 13.56 -3.59 -7.92
N LYS A 95 14.00 -4.33 -6.89
CA LYS A 95 14.73 -3.78 -5.73
C LYS A 95 16.12 -3.26 -6.12
N ASP A 96 16.78 -3.92 -7.06
CA ASP A 96 18.08 -3.59 -7.64
C ASP A 96 18.12 -2.19 -8.28
N LYS A 97 17.01 -1.75 -8.86
CA LYS A 97 16.89 -0.40 -9.45
C LYS A 97 16.21 0.62 -8.53
N SER A 98 15.76 0.21 -7.35
CA SER A 98 15.07 1.08 -6.40
C SER A 98 16.07 1.84 -5.53
N ILE A 99 15.82 3.13 -5.29
CA ILE A 99 16.61 3.98 -4.39
C ILE A 99 15.81 4.17 -3.11
N ASN A 100 16.23 3.54 -2.01
CA ASN A 100 15.43 3.49 -0.78
C ASN A 100 15.68 4.66 0.18
N LYS A 101 16.68 5.51 -0.06
CA LYS A 101 17.13 6.56 0.87
C LYS A 101 17.26 7.92 0.18
N GLY A 102 17.17 8.97 0.99
CA GLY A 102 17.38 10.36 0.56
C GLY A 102 16.16 11.04 -0.05
N SER A 103 16.34 12.28 -0.51
CA SER A 103 15.29 13.11 -1.10
C SER A 103 14.86 12.64 -2.49
N GLN A 104 15.70 11.85 -3.17
CA GLN A 104 15.44 11.26 -4.49
C GLN A 104 15.01 9.79 -4.39
N ALA A 105 14.42 9.39 -3.26
CA ALA A 105 13.99 8.01 -3.06
C ALA A 105 12.91 7.62 -4.07
N ILE A 106 13.14 6.52 -4.79
CA ILE A 106 12.22 5.98 -5.79
C ILE A 106 12.06 4.48 -5.61
N ARG A 107 10.88 3.97 -5.95
CA ARG A 107 10.64 2.52 -6.09
C ARG A 107 10.39 2.20 -7.55
N VAL A 108 11.14 1.24 -8.08
CA VAL A 108 10.97 0.75 -9.44
C VAL A 108 10.13 -0.51 -9.42
N TYR A 109 9.13 -0.56 -10.28
CA TYR A 109 8.22 -1.70 -10.45
C TYR A 109 8.22 -2.13 -11.91
N ARG A 110 7.90 -3.41 -12.14
CA ARG A 110 7.74 -4.01 -13.47
C ARG A 110 6.36 -4.63 -13.58
N MET A 111 5.63 -4.31 -14.65
CA MET A 111 4.40 -5.01 -15.00
C MET A 111 4.75 -6.28 -15.79
N LEU A 112 4.29 -7.43 -15.32
CA LEU A 112 4.42 -8.71 -16.00
C LEU A 112 3.27 -8.87 -17.00
N GLU A 113 3.50 -9.62 -18.07
CA GLU A 113 2.41 -10.01 -18.96
C GLU A 113 1.36 -10.81 -18.18
N GLU A 114 0.08 -10.53 -18.42
CA GLU A 114 -0.98 -11.35 -17.85
C GLU A 114 -0.88 -12.72 -18.51
N VAL A 115 -0.41 -13.72 -17.76
CA VAL A 115 -0.49 -15.10 -18.25
C VAL A 115 -1.99 -15.39 -18.45
N PRO A 116 -2.45 -15.69 -19.67
CA PRO A 116 -3.86 -15.98 -19.89
C PRO A 116 -4.22 -17.18 -19.03
N LYS A 117 -5.13 -16.99 -18.06
CA LYS A 117 -5.69 -18.09 -17.29
C LYS A 117 -6.36 -19.03 -18.29
N LYS A 118 -5.76 -20.20 -18.55
CA LYS A 118 -6.42 -21.26 -19.31
C LYS A 118 -7.73 -21.55 -18.58
N LYS A 119 -8.87 -21.24 -19.21
CA LYS A 119 -10.18 -21.68 -18.73
C LYS A 119 -10.12 -23.21 -18.68
N GLY A 120 -10.16 -23.77 -17.47
CA GLY A 120 -10.00 -25.20 -17.25
C GLY A 120 -11.02 -25.97 -18.07
N LEU A 121 -10.52 -26.89 -18.89
CA LEU A 121 -11.30 -28.02 -19.38
C LEU A 121 -11.59 -28.89 -18.14
N SER A 122 -12.86 -29.09 -17.82
CA SER A 122 -13.32 -29.94 -16.72
C SER A 122 -12.85 -31.38 -16.96
N VAL A 123 -11.90 -31.87 -16.16
CA VAL A 123 -11.57 -33.29 -16.09
C VAL A 123 -12.48 -33.95 -15.05
N HIS A 124 -13.15 -35.01 -15.48
CA HIS A 124 -14.08 -35.81 -14.70
C HIS A 124 -13.44 -36.39 -13.43
N HIS A 125 -14.25 -36.48 -12.38
CA HIS A 125 -13.94 -37.21 -11.15
C HIS A 125 -13.72 -38.70 -11.46
N PHE A 126 -12.63 -39.26 -10.95
CA PHE A 126 -12.58 -40.63 -10.47
C PHE A 126 -11.67 -40.63 -9.22
N GLY A 127 -12.25 -41.00 -8.08
CA GLY A 127 -11.58 -41.01 -6.79
C GLY A 127 -10.71 -42.25 -6.61
N ASP A 128 -9.73 -42.13 -5.71
CA ASP A 128 -9.33 -43.22 -4.83
C ASP A 128 -8.66 -42.64 -3.58
N GLU A 129 -8.80 -43.39 -2.49
CA GLU A 129 -8.61 -43.02 -1.10
C GLU A 129 -7.13 -43.07 -0.70
N GLY A 130 -6.67 -42.17 0.19
CA GLY A 130 -5.29 -42.22 0.69
C GLY A 130 -4.90 -41.06 1.61
N GLU A 131 -4.97 -41.34 2.91
CA GLU A 131 -4.09 -40.88 4.00
C GLU A 131 -3.85 -39.37 4.20
N ALA A 132 -4.43 -38.85 5.29
CA ALA A 132 -4.14 -37.50 5.79
C ALA A 132 -2.72 -37.40 6.33
N VAL A 133 -1.85 -36.68 5.62
CA VAL A 133 -0.55 -36.25 6.13
C VAL A 133 -0.67 -34.81 6.60
N GLU A 134 -0.78 -34.62 7.91
CA GLU A 134 -0.78 -33.31 8.58
C GLU A 134 0.62 -32.69 8.46
N CYS A 135 0.85 -31.87 7.43
CA CYS A 135 2.09 -31.11 7.30
C CYS A 135 1.94 -29.77 8.01
N SER A 136 2.29 -29.77 9.30
CA SER A 136 2.53 -28.57 10.09
C SER A 136 3.67 -27.76 9.47
N THR A 137 3.33 -26.78 8.63
CA THR A 137 4.27 -25.73 8.23
C THR A 137 4.24 -24.66 9.31
N THR A 138 5.16 -24.78 10.26
CA THR A 138 5.54 -23.67 11.12
C THR A 138 6.11 -22.55 10.24
N VAL A 139 5.37 -21.44 10.14
CA VAL A 139 5.86 -20.22 9.52
C VAL A 139 6.85 -19.59 10.50
N GLU A 140 8.14 -19.80 10.29
CA GLU A 140 9.15 -18.99 10.95
C GLU A 140 8.98 -17.54 10.49
N VAL A 141 8.53 -16.70 11.41
CA VAL A 141 8.50 -15.25 11.24
C VAL A 141 9.95 -14.77 11.28
N ILE A 142 10.62 -14.76 10.13
CA ILE A 142 11.91 -14.09 10.01
C ILE A 142 11.64 -12.59 10.17
N ALA A 143 12.07 -12.05 11.30
CA ALA A 143 12.15 -10.62 11.53
C ALA A 143 13.16 -10.01 10.52
N ASP A 144 12.67 -9.52 9.39
CA ASP A 144 13.46 -8.62 8.54
C ASP A 144 13.61 -7.30 9.32
N SER A 145 14.84 -7.09 9.80
CA SER A 145 15.37 -6.03 10.66
C SER A 145 15.33 -4.64 10.01
N THR A 146 14.18 -4.20 9.51
CA THR A 146 13.99 -2.84 8.97
C THR A 146 12.89 -2.04 9.68
N ASN A 147 12.37 -2.54 10.80
CA ASN A 147 11.39 -1.83 11.61
C ASN A 147 11.94 -1.50 13.01
N GLU A 148 13.07 -0.82 13.05
CA GLU A 148 13.45 -0.04 14.23
C GLU A 148 12.84 1.36 14.08
N PHE A 149 12.19 1.82 15.15
CA PHE A 149 11.66 3.17 15.33
C PHE A 149 10.18 3.40 15.02
N TYR A 150 9.30 2.69 15.74
CA TYR A 150 8.11 3.34 16.28
C TYR A 150 8.39 3.67 17.75
N GLY A 151 8.64 4.95 18.01
CA GLY A 151 8.85 5.49 19.34
C GLY A 151 7.60 5.34 20.21
N LEU A 152 7.85 5.06 21.49
CA LEU A 152 6.99 5.26 22.65
C LEU A 152 5.93 6.36 22.42
N PHE A 153 4.67 5.98 22.30
CA PHE A 153 3.56 6.85 22.69
C PHE A 153 3.03 6.31 24.01
N GLN A 154 3.56 6.86 25.09
CA GLN A 154 3.08 6.63 26.45
C GLN A 154 1.71 7.32 26.55
N VAL A 155 0.63 6.52 26.64
CA VAL A 155 -0.70 7.05 26.96
C VAL A 155 -0.72 7.43 28.44
N SER A 156 -0.79 8.73 28.73
CA SER A 156 -1.06 9.22 30.08
C SER A 156 -2.54 9.01 30.43
N PRO A 157 -2.88 8.48 31.62
CA PRO A 157 -4.26 8.39 32.06
C PRO A 157 -4.83 9.78 32.39
N ILE A 158 -6.11 9.90 32.08
CA ILE A 158 -6.96 11.08 32.16
C ILE A 158 -7.32 11.31 33.64
N HIS A 159 -6.92 12.45 34.22
CA HIS A 159 -7.50 12.91 35.48
C HIS A 159 -8.88 13.52 35.21
N THR A 160 -9.92 12.95 35.80
CA THR A 160 -11.21 13.62 35.98
C THR A 160 -11.37 14.00 37.45
N THR A 161 -11.53 15.29 37.68
CA THR A 161 -11.79 15.95 38.96
C THR A 161 -13.30 16.04 39.23
N GLY A 162 -13.71 15.95 40.50
CA GLY A 162 -15.05 16.33 41.01
C GLY A 162 -15.57 15.32 42.05
N ALA A 163 -15.34 15.47 43.35
CA ALA A 163 -15.95 16.40 44.33
C ALA A 163 -17.36 15.98 44.79
N ASP A 164 -17.47 15.48 46.03
CA ASP A 164 -18.42 15.88 47.10
C ASP A 164 -18.23 14.92 48.32
N LEU A 165 -17.64 15.33 49.45
CA LEU A 165 -18.25 16.02 50.61
C LEU A 165 -19.48 15.30 51.22
N PHE A 166 -19.27 14.51 52.28
CA PHE A 166 -20.17 14.52 53.44
C PHE A 166 -19.49 14.04 54.74
N VAL A 167 -19.13 15.05 55.57
CA VAL A 167 -19.34 15.22 57.02
C VAL A 167 -19.22 14.03 57.99
N ALA A 168 -18.44 14.31 59.04
CA ALA A 168 -18.17 13.56 60.28
C ALA A 168 -19.39 13.30 61.19
N GLY A 169 -19.24 12.34 62.12
CA GLY A 169 -20.04 12.35 63.35
C GLY A 169 -20.00 11.10 64.22
N ARG A 170 -19.09 11.12 65.21
CA ARG A 170 -19.06 10.40 66.50
C ARG A 170 -19.05 8.87 66.54
#